data_AF-A0AAD1BZW8-F1
#
_entry.id   AF-A0AAD1BZW8-F1
#
_cell.length_a   1.000
_cell.length_b   1.000
_cell.length_c   1.000
_cell.angle_alpha   90.00
_cell.angle_beta   90.00
_cell.angle_gamma   90.00
#
_symmetry.space_group_name_H-M   'P 1'
#
loop_
_entity.id
_entity.type
_entity.pdbx_description
1 polymer ?
#
loop_
_entity_poly.entity_id
_entity_poly.type
_entity_poly.pdbx_seq_one_letter_code
_entity_poly.pdbx_strand_id
1 'polypeptide(L)'
;MTAHAALYTLHLLAALIWVGGMFFAWMILRPAAVATLEAPARLKLWLEVFRRFFQWVWPAVLVLPFTGVGMLHMTFASMETAPRYVHMMIGLYVAMLALFLRVSALLLPQLRAAVSAENWPEGGAVLGRIRRVVGFNLLIGMALVTIVAIRPSF
;
A
#
# COMPACT_ATOMS: atom_id res chain seq x y z
N MET A 1 -4.95 -8.46 27.57
CA MET A 1 -4.12 -8.69 26.36
C MET A 1 -2.68 -8.34 26.72
N THR A 2 -1.68 -9.13 26.33
CA THR A 2 -0.27 -8.73 26.50
C THR A 2 0.06 -7.57 25.56
N ALA A 3 1.02 -6.72 25.92
CA ALA A 3 1.43 -5.57 25.10
C ALA A 3 1.83 -6.01 23.67
N HIS A 4 2.54 -7.13 23.56
CA HIS A 4 2.91 -7.73 22.29
C HIS A 4 1.67 -8.09 21.44
N ALA A 5 0.66 -8.73 22.02
CA ALA A 5 -0.56 -9.11 21.29
C ALA A 5 -1.29 -7.89 20.72
N ALA A 6 -1.36 -6.79 21.49
CA ALA A 6 -1.96 -5.54 21.01
C ALA A 6 -1.19 -4.94 19.82
N LEU A 7 0.14 -4.88 19.91
CA LEU A 7 0.98 -4.38 18.81
C LEU A 7 0.85 -5.25 17.56
N TYR A 8 0.85 -6.58 17.73
CA TYR A 8 0.69 -7.51 16.63
C TYR A 8 -0.67 -7.36 15.94
N THR A 9 -1.77 -7.23 16.70
CA THR A 9 -3.10 -6.98 16.13
C THR A 9 -3.12 -5.68 15.32
N LEU A 10 -2.60 -4.58 15.85
CA LEU A 10 -2.54 -3.32 15.13
C LEU A 10 -1.68 -3.41 13.86
N HIS A 11 -0.53 -4.08 13.95
CA HIS A 11 0.37 -4.31 12.81
C HIS A 11 -0.34 -5.08 11.69
N LEU A 12 -1.00 -6.19 12.03
CA LEU A 12 -1.74 -7.00 11.06
C LEU A 12 -2.90 -6.23 10.43
N LEU A 13 -3.68 -5.48 11.22
CA LEU A 13 -4.79 -4.69 10.69
C LEU A 13 -4.29 -3.61 9.73
N ALA A 14 -3.19 -2.93 10.06
CA ALA A 14 -2.57 -1.95 9.17
C ALA A 14 -2.10 -2.58 7.85
N ALA A 15 -1.45 -3.75 7.92
CA ALA A 15 -1.02 -4.49 6.74
C ALA A 15 -2.23 -4.94 5.89
N LEU A 16 -3.29 -5.46 6.53
CA LEU A 16 -4.51 -5.93 5.86
C LEU A 16 -5.24 -4.78 5.15
N ILE A 17 -5.40 -3.64 5.81
CA ILE A 17 -6.05 -2.46 5.21
C ILE A 17 -5.28 -2.00 3.97
N TRP A 18 -3.96 -1.93 4.05
CA TRP A 18 -3.15 -1.42 2.95
C TRP A 18 -3.05 -2.44 1.79
N VAL A 19 -2.58 -3.66 2.05
CA VAL A 19 -2.39 -4.69 1.01
C VAL A 19 -3.75 -5.17 0.47
N GLY A 20 -4.71 -5.43 1.36
CA GLY A 20 -6.07 -5.82 0.98
C GLY A 20 -6.80 -4.74 0.20
N GLY A 21 -6.63 -3.46 0.57
CA GLY A 21 -7.18 -2.34 -0.19
C GLY A 21 -6.59 -2.22 -1.60
N MET A 22 -5.27 -2.42 -1.76
CA MET A 22 -4.64 -2.48 -3.08
C MET A 22 -5.14 -3.67 -3.90
N PHE A 23 -5.29 -4.84 -3.28
CA PHE A 23 -5.85 -6.02 -3.94
C PHE A 23 -7.27 -5.75 -4.45
N PHE A 24 -8.16 -5.24 -3.58
CA PHE A 24 -9.53 -4.87 -3.95
C PHE A 24 -9.56 -3.86 -5.09
N ALA A 25 -8.76 -2.79 -4.99
CA ALA A 25 -8.67 -1.76 -6.02
C ALA A 25 -8.28 -2.34 -7.38
N TRP A 26 -7.35 -3.29 -7.38
CA TRP A 26 -6.80 -3.86 -8.60
C TRP A 26 -7.67 -4.94 -9.23
N MET A 27 -8.11 -5.91 -8.42
CA MET A 27 -8.77 -7.13 -8.88
C MET A 27 -10.28 -6.97 -9.02
N ILE A 28 -10.89 -6.06 -8.26
CA ILE A 28 -12.35 -5.94 -8.18
C ILE A 28 -12.81 -4.60 -8.72
N LEU A 29 -12.37 -3.51 -8.09
CA LEU A 29 -12.86 -2.17 -8.43
C LEU A 29 -12.49 -1.76 -9.86
N ARG A 30 -11.25 -2.02 -10.29
CA ARG A 30 -10.79 -1.65 -11.62
C ARG A 30 -11.61 -2.34 -12.73
N PRO A 31 -11.74 -3.67 -12.78
CA PRO A 31 -12.56 -4.32 -13.81
C PRO A 31 -14.00 -3.83 -13.81
N ALA A 32 -14.60 -3.68 -12.62
CA ALA A 32 -15.95 -3.16 -12.48
C ALA A 32 -16.07 -1.75 -13.09
N ALA A 33 -15.18 -0.82 -12.74
CA ALA A 33 -15.20 0.54 -13.26
C ALA A 33 -14.92 0.62 -14.78
N VAL A 34 -14.18 -0.32 -15.36
CA VAL A 34 -13.97 -0.38 -16.81
C VAL A 34 -15.21 -0.89 -17.52
N ALA A 35 -15.93 -1.86 -16.92
CA ALA A 35 -17.12 -2.45 -17.50
C ALA A 35 -18.35 -1.54 -17.42
N THR A 36 -18.46 -0.70 -16.38
CA THR A 36 -19.69 0.07 -16.10
C THR A 36 -19.59 1.57 -16.34
N LEU A 37 -18.37 2.14 -16.43
CA LEU A 37 -18.19 3.60 -16.52
C LEU A 37 -17.40 4.01 -17.77
N GLU A 38 -17.86 5.10 -18.38
CA GLU A 38 -17.13 5.83 -19.39
C GLU A 38 -15.84 6.44 -18.83
N ALA A 39 -14.93 6.84 -19.73
CA ALA A 39 -13.61 7.32 -19.34
C ALA A 39 -13.62 8.51 -18.34
N PRO A 40 -14.41 9.59 -18.53
CA PRO A 40 -14.42 10.72 -17.60
C PRO A 40 -14.97 10.34 -16.21
N ALA A 41 -16.08 9.62 -16.16
CA ALA A 41 -16.68 9.13 -14.91
C ALA A 41 -15.72 8.22 -14.14
N ARG A 42 -15.02 7.32 -14.84
CA ARG A 42 -14.00 6.45 -14.25
C ARG A 42 -12.85 7.23 -13.63
N LEU A 43 -12.36 8.29 -14.28
CA LEU A 43 -11.28 9.13 -13.73
C LEU A 43 -11.72 9.88 -12.46
N LYS A 44 -12.95 10.43 -12.46
CA LYS A 44 -13.54 11.09 -11.28
C LYS A 44 -13.73 10.11 -10.12
N LEU A 45 -14.21 8.89 -10.39
CA LEU A 45 -14.31 7.82 -9.39
C LEU A 45 -12.93 7.51 -8.77
N TRP A 46 -11.90 7.33 -9.60
CA TRP A 46 -10.56 7.00 -9.10
C TRP A 46 -9.95 8.10 -8.22
N LEU A 47 -10.14 9.38 -8.58
CA LEU A 47 -9.71 10.49 -7.72
C LEU A 47 -10.33 10.39 -6.33
N GLU A 48 -11.62 10.07 -6.27
CA GLU A 48 -12.34 9.98 -5.02
C GLU A 48 -11.97 8.72 -4.21
N VAL A 49 -11.73 7.60 -4.89
CA VAL A 49 -11.21 6.38 -4.28
C VAL A 49 -9.83 6.63 -3.69
N PHE A 50 -8.90 7.26 -4.41
CA PHE A 50 -7.58 7.60 -3.88
C PHE A 50 -7.67 8.55 -2.70
N ARG A 51 -8.55 9.56 -2.76
CA ARG A 51 -8.77 10.50 -1.66
C ARG A 51 -9.15 9.78 -0.37
N ARG A 52 -10.14 8.89 -0.43
CA ARG A 52 -10.62 8.15 0.75
C ARG A 52 -9.64 7.06 1.19
N PHE A 53 -9.09 6.30 0.25
CA PHE A 53 -8.17 5.21 0.58
C PHE A 53 -6.88 5.74 1.22
N PHE A 54 -6.34 6.86 0.75
CA PHE A 54 -5.09 7.41 1.30
C PHE A 54 -5.26 7.94 2.72
N GLN A 55 -6.46 8.35 3.14
CA GLN A 55 -6.75 8.69 4.53
C GLN A 55 -6.55 7.50 5.48
N TRP A 56 -6.72 6.27 4.99
CA TRP A 56 -6.45 5.04 5.74
C TRP A 56 -5.01 4.56 5.60
N VAL A 57 -4.41 4.72 4.41
CA VAL A 57 -3.03 4.29 4.16
C VAL A 57 -2.01 5.12 4.93
N TRP A 58 -2.20 6.44 5.08
CA TRP A 58 -1.27 7.29 5.83
C TRP A 58 -1.08 6.83 7.29
N PRO A 59 -2.15 6.61 8.09
CA PRO A 59 -2.03 5.99 9.39
C PRO A 59 -1.39 4.60 9.33
N ALA A 60 -1.79 3.75 8.40
CA ALA A 60 -1.24 2.39 8.28
C ALA A 60 0.29 2.40 8.04
N VAL A 61 0.76 3.29 7.18
CA VAL A 61 2.18 3.52 6.90
C VAL A 61 2.95 3.91 8.16
N LEU A 62 2.36 4.67 9.09
CA LEU A 62 3.00 5.02 10.36
C LEU A 62 2.89 3.90 11.39
N VAL A 63 1.73 3.26 11.49
CA VAL A 63 1.48 2.18 12.47
C VAL A 63 2.42 1.00 12.25
N LEU A 64 2.67 0.62 10.99
CA LEU A 64 3.54 -0.53 10.64
C LEU A 64 4.95 -0.45 11.25
N PRO A 65 5.75 0.61 11.05
CA PRO A 65 7.08 0.70 11.64
C PRO A 65 7.05 0.87 13.16
N PHE A 66 6.11 1.65 13.72
CA PHE A 66 6.02 1.82 15.18
C PHE A 66 5.72 0.49 15.89
N THR A 67 4.72 -0.25 15.38
CA THR A 67 4.38 -1.57 15.94
C THR A 67 5.45 -2.62 15.63
N GLY A 68 6.06 -2.58 14.44
CA GLY A 68 7.12 -3.50 14.04
C GLY A 68 8.38 -3.38 14.91
N VAL A 69 8.88 -2.15 15.11
CA VAL A 69 10.02 -1.87 16.00
C VAL A 69 9.68 -2.19 17.45
N GLY A 70 8.45 -1.86 17.89
CA GLY A 70 7.98 -2.21 19.23
C GLY A 70 7.99 -3.72 19.50
N MET A 71 7.45 -4.53 18.58
CA MET A 71 7.51 -6.00 18.68
C MET A 71 8.95 -6.52 18.62
N LEU A 72 9.80 -5.92 17.80
CA LEU A 72 11.20 -6.32 17.66
C LEU A 72 11.97 -6.15 18.98
N HIS A 73 11.84 -5.01 19.65
CA HIS A 73 12.48 -4.76 20.95
C HIS A 73 11.93 -5.65 22.08
N MET A 74 10.68 -6.11 21.97
CA MET A 74 10.08 -7.03 22.95
C MET A 74 10.49 -8.49 22.74
N THR A 75 10.90 -8.86 21.52
CA THR A 75 11.09 -10.26 21.12
C THR A 75 12.56 -10.62 20.96
N PHE A 76 13.39 -9.68 20.51
CA PHE A 76 14.81 -9.91 20.20
C PHE A 76 15.70 -9.03 21.06
N ALA A 77 16.87 -9.56 21.44
CA ALA A 77 17.84 -8.83 22.25
C ALA A 77 18.46 -7.63 21.50
N SER A 78 18.53 -7.70 20.16
CA SER A 78 19.00 -6.62 19.28
C SER A 78 18.47 -6.75 17.85
N MET A 79 18.55 -5.68 17.05
CA MET A 79 18.27 -5.75 15.62
C MET A 79 19.18 -6.72 14.87
N GLU A 80 20.42 -6.90 15.32
CA GLU A 80 21.39 -7.83 14.70
C GLU A 80 21.03 -9.29 14.95
N THR A 81 20.35 -9.57 16.06
CA THR A 81 19.86 -10.92 16.40
C THR A 81 18.51 -11.25 15.76
N ALA A 82 17.89 -10.32 15.04
CA ALA A 82 16.62 -10.56 14.39
C ALA A 82 16.79 -11.53 13.20
N PRO A 83 15.84 -12.45 12.98
CA PRO A 83 15.87 -13.35 11.83
C PRO A 83 15.91 -12.59 10.50
N ARG A 84 16.54 -13.18 9.47
CA ARG A 84 16.70 -12.53 8.14
C ARG A 84 15.39 -12.10 7.50
N TYR A 85 14.30 -12.85 7.69
CA TYR A 85 12.98 -12.46 7.18
C TYR A 85 12.48 -11.12 7.75
N VAL A 86 12.91 -10.71 8.95
CA VAL A 86 12.56 -9.42 9.56
C VAL A 86 13.28 -8.29 8.82
N HIS A 87 14.56 -8.47 8.49
CA HIS A 87 15.30 -7.51 7.67
C HIS A 87 14.70 -7.39 6.26
N MET A 88 14.30 -8.51 5.65
CA MET A 88 13.57 -8.51 4.38
C MET A 88 12.24 -7.77 4.49
N MET A 89 11.46 -8.00 5.55
CA MET A 89 10.19 -7.30 5.80
C MET A 89 10.39 -5.78 5.86
N ILE A 90 11.42 -5.30 6.57
CA ILE A 90 11.76 -3.87 6.63
C ILE A 90 12.14 -3.35 5.24
N GLY A 91 13.02 -4.04 4.53
CA GLY A 91 13.47 -3.63 3.19
C GLY A 91 12.32 -3.54 2.18
N LEU A 92 11.43 -4.55 2.17
CA LEU A 92 10.25 -4.56 1.31
C LEU A 92 9.25 -3.47 1.71
N TYR A 93 9.04 -3.22 3.00
CA TYR A 93 8.19 -2.11 3.46
C TYR A 93 8.73 -0.76 2.97
N VAL A 94 10.05 -0.51 3.06
CA VAL A 94 10.65 0.74 2.57
C VAL A 94 10.45 0.88 1.06
N ALA A 95 10.59 -0.21 0.28
CA ALA A 95 10.30 -0.19 -1.14
C ALA A 95 8.82 0.14 -1.42
N MET A 96 7.88 -0.48 -0.71
CA MET A 96 6.45 -0.20 -0.82
C MET A 96 6.11 1.25 -0.46
N LEU A 97 6.74 1.79 0.58
CA LEU A 97 6.59 3.17 1.02
C LEU A 97 7.08 4.14 -0.07
N ALA A 98 8.24 3.89 -0.68
CA ALA A 98 8.76 4.71 -1.77
C ALA A 98 7.79 4.73 -2.98
N LEU A 99 7.21 3.58 -3.34
CA LEU A 99 6.20 3.50 -4.40
C LEU A 99 4.93 4.27 -4.03
N PHE A 100 4.47 4.16 -2.77
CA PHE A 100 3.32 4.92 -2.29
C PHE A 100 3.56 6.43 -2.33
N LEU A 101 4.71 6.90 -1.83
CA LEU A 101 5.09 8.31 -1.87
C LEU A 101 5.17 8.84 -3.31
N ARG A 102 5.70 8.05 -4.24
CA ARG A 102 5.71 8.40 -5.67
C ARG A 102 4.29 8.59 -6.21
N VAL A 103 3.34 7.73 -5.84
CA VAL A 103 1.95 7.89 -6.26
C VAL A 103 1.31 9.12 -5.62
N SER A 104 1.45 9.27 -4.30
CA SER A 104 0.75 10.32 -3.54
C SER A 104 1.30 11.71 -3.79
N ALA A 105 2.63 11.87 -3.86
CA ALA A 105 3.28 13.17 -4.00
C ALA A 105 3.43 13.62 -5.45
N LEU A 106 3.63 12.69 -6.40
CA LEU A 106 3.96 13.05 -7.79
C LEU A 106 2.82 12.79 -8.76
N LEU A 107 2.22 11.60 -8.73
CA LEU A 107 1.24 11.20 -9.76
C LEU A 107 -0.19 11.65 -9.46
N LEU A 108 -0.60 11.64 -8.19
CA LEU A 108 -1.96 12.04 -7.80
C LEU A 108 -2.24 13.54 -8.08
N PRO A 109 -1.31 14.49 -7.82
CA PRO A 109 -1.51 15.88 -8.23
C PRO A 109 -1.64 16.04 -9.75
N GLN A 110 -0.84 15.31 -10.54
CA GLN A 110 -0.95 15.31 -12.01
C GLN A 110 -2.32 14.83 -12.48
N LEU A 111 -2.83 13.73 -11.90
CA LEU A 111 -4.15 13.21 -12.22
C LEU A 111 -5.24 14.22 -11.88
N ARG A 112 -5.14 14.87 -10.71
CA ARG A 112 -6.10 15.90 -10.28
C ARG A 112 -6.11 17.08 -11.24
N ALA A 113 -4.95 17.57 -11.64
CA ALA A 113 -4.81 18.67 -12.59
C ALA A 113 -5.39 18.32 -13.97
N ALA A 114 -5.12 17.12 -14.48
CA ALA A 114 -5.67 16.67 -15.76
C ALA A 114 -7.20 16.57 -15.73
N VAL A 115 -7.78 16.04 -14.65
CA VAL A 115 -9.24 15.95 -14.49
C VAL A 115 -9.88 17.31 -14.30
N SER A 116 -9.27 18.23 -13.55
CA SER A 116 -9.80 19.60 -13.37
C SER A 116 -9.76 20.41 -14.66
N ALA A 117 -8.80 20.13 -15.54
CA ALA A 117 -8.72 20.73 -16.87
C ALA A 117 -9.54 19.97 -17.93
N GLU A 118 -10.30 18.95 -17.53
CA GLU A 118 -11.05 18.06 -18.43
C GLU A 118 -10.22 17.42 -19.55
N ASN A 119 -8.90 17.29 -19.33
CA ASN A 119 -7.98 16.63 -20.23
C ASN A 119 -8.01 15.12 -20.00
N TRP A 120 -9.05 14.47 -20.53
CA TRP A 120 -9.29 13.03 -20.38
C TRP A 120 -8.17 12.14 -20.93
N PRO A 121 -7.54 12.46 -22.09
CA PRO A 121 -6.40 11.69 -22.59
C PRO A 121 -5.22 11.68 -21.60
N GLU A 122 -4.80 12.83 -21.09
CA GLU A 122 -3.71 12.88 -20.10
C GLU A 122 -4.11 12.23 -18.78
N GLY A 123 -5.35 12.44 -18.32
CA GLY A 123 -5.87 11.78 -17.11
C GLY A 123 -5.81 10.26 -17.22
N GLY A 124 -6.18 9.69 -18.38
CA GLY A 124 -6.04 8.28 -18.67
C GLY A 124 -4.59 7.78 -18.66
N ALA A 125 -3.67 8.56 -19.22
CA ALA A 125 -2.24 8.24 -19.23
C ALA A 125 -1.65 8.24 -17.81
N VAL A 126 -1.94 9.27 -17.00
CA VAL A 126 -1.51 9.36 -15.59
C VAL A 126 -2.08 8.20 -14.78
N LEU A 127 -3.38 7.91 -14.90
CA LEU A 127 -4.01 6.78 -14.20
C LEU A 127 -3.35 5.45 -14.60
N GLY A 128 -2.96 5.30 -15.88
CA GLY A 128 -2.18 4.17 -16.36
C GLY A 128 -0.82 4.04 -15.66
N ARG A 129 -0.10 5.15 -15.43
CA ARG A 129 1.16 5.18 -14.66
C ARG A 129 0.93 4.82 -13.19
N ILE A 130 -0.07 5.42 -12.54
CA ILE A 130 -0.44 5.12 -11.15
C ILE A 130 -0.73 3.63 -11.01
N ARG A 131 -1.53 3.07 -11.92
CA ARG A 131 -1.83 1.65 -11.97
C ARG A 131 -0.55 0.82 -12.02
N ARG A 132 0.38 1.07 -12.96
CA ARG A 132 1.62 0.28 -13.00
C ARG A 132 2.37 0.28 -11.65
N VAL A 133 2.46 1.44 -11.00
CA VAL A 133 3.13 1.57 -9.69
C VAL A 133 2.37 0.81 -8.58
N VAL A 134 1.04 0.95 -8.51
CA VAL A 134 0.20 0.23 -7.55
C VAL A 134 0.27 -1.28 -7.75
N GLY A 135 0.34 -1.75 -9.00
CA GLY A 135 0.50 -3.17 -9.33
C GLY A 135 1.81 -3.75 -8.81
N PHE A 136 2.94 -3.06 -9.02
CA PHE A 136 4.22 -3.45 -8.41
C PHE A 136 4.16 -3.42 -6.89
N ASN A 137 3.55 -2.39 -6.30
CA ASN A 137 3.41 -2.28 -4.86
C ASN A 137 2.58 -3.44 -4.27
N LEU A 138 1.49 -3.81 -4.93
CA LEU A 138 0.68 -4.98 -4.57
C LEU A 138 1.49 -6.28 -4.64
N LEU A 139 2.25 -6.51 -5.71
CA LEU A 139 3.08 -7.72 -5.83
C LEU A 139 4.11 -7.80 -4.70
N ILE A 140 4.76 -6.69 -4.37
CA ILE A 140 5.69 -6.62 -3.24
C ILE A 140 4.95 -6.90 -1.92
N GLY A 141 3.77 -6.31 -1.71
CA GLY A 141 2.97 -6.52 -0.51
C GLY A 141 2.53 -7.99 -0.34
N MET A 142 2.10 -8.64 -1.42
CA MET A 142 1.76 -10.06 -1.40
C MET A 142 2.99 -10.92 -1.08
N ALA A 143 4.12 -10.65 -1.73
CA ALA A 143 5.38 -11.36 -1.46
C ALA A 143 5.85 -11.17 0.00
N LEU A 144 5.76 -9.95 0.53
CA LEU A 144 6.09 -9.64 1.93
C LEU A 144 5.24 -10.47 2.88
N VAL A 145 3.92 -10.48 2.71
CA VAL A 145 3.00 -11.27 3.55
C VAL A 145 3.34 -12.76 3.47
N THR A 146 3.63 -13.29 2.28
CA THR A 146 4.04 -14.69 2.10
C THR A 146 5.36 -15.02 2.81
N ILE A 147 6.38 -14.17 2.68
CA ILE A 147 7.69 -14.37 3.34
C ILE A 147 7.53 -14.41 4.86
N VAL A 148 6.76 -13.46 5.42
CA VAL A 148 6.52 -13.39 6.87
C VAL A 148 5.71 -14.58 7.37
N ALA A 149 4.75 -15.07 6.58
CA ALA A 149 3.94 -16.23 6.93
C ALA A 149 4.77 -17.53 6.93
N ILE A 150 5.67 -17.71 5.96
CA ILE A 150 6.49 -18.92 5.84
C ILE A 150 7.62 -18.95 6.87
N ARG A 151 8.11 -17.77 7.32
CA ARG A 151 9.25 -17.63 8.25
C ARG A 151 10.46 -18.46 7.79
N PRO A 152 11.02 -18.17 6.60
CA PRO A 152 12.16 -18.92 6.09
C PRO A 152 13.31 -18.92 7.09
N SER A 153 13.94 -20.08 7.24
CA SER A 153 15.04 -20.31 8.18
C SER A 153 16.42 -19.88 7.66
N PHE A 154 16.50 -19.45 6.40
CA PHE A 154 17.74 -19.09 5.73
C PHE A 154 18.15 -17.65 5.95
#